data_AF-A0A3D4Z9V7-F1
#
_entry.id   AF-A0A3D4Z9V7-F1
#
_cell.length_a   1.000
_cell.length_b   1.000
_cell.length_c   1.000
_cell.angle_alpha   90.00
_cell.angle_beta   90.00
_cell.angle_gamma   90.00
#
_symmetry.space_group_name_H-M   'P 1'
#
loop_
_entity.id
_entity.type
_entity.pdbx_description
1 polymer ?
#
loop_
_entity_poly.entity_id
_entity_poly.type
_entity_poly.pdbx_seq_one_letter_code
_entity_poly.pdbx_strand_id
1 'polypeptide(L)'
;MKCVLGLFMLCLLACTENKYAGIPEKYHALLDQALVKAGDNATELTAALKNAPDNQKEGMAFLIAYMPERDLKELTADFLLENTAYAYQAREKYVWAREIPDTVFLNDVLPYVSLNETREGWRKEFYERFGKYVQHCKTIFEAIDSVNRNVRDEVLVDYNTKREKPDQSPFESMRQHMASCTGLSILLTDAFRAVGIPSRVAGTPNWHDERGNHNWTEVWADGNWYFTEFYFPGQLNNAWFFADAGKAVKNDQQKAIYASSFKPTGTYFPLVWDENIRYVPAANVTDFYTDLYKSHLETISADGNHVPLRIMMFTDNACVQNSEDRVAANLDIFCGKLQMGGGRTAGPTQDMNDVLTFMLEKNQTYTVKYANEAGKMKEVEVKLGEQPVELKLYMK
;
A
#
# COMPACT_ATOMS: atom_id res chain seq x y z
N MET A 1 -85.40 -23.47 -9.69
CA MET A 1 -84.08 -23.61 -10.37
C MET A 1 -83.20 -22.45 -9.93
N LYS A 2 -82.23 -22.68 -9.05
CA LYS A 2 -81.27 -21.66 -8.59
C LYS A 2 -79.93 -21.94 -9.27
N CYS A 3 -79.47 -20.99 -10.09
CA CYS A 3 -78.13 -21.02 -10.68
C CYS A 3 -77.07 -20.86 -9.60
N VAL A 4 -76.13 -21.79 -9.55
CA VAL A 4 -74.90 -21.68 -8.75
C VAL A 4 -73.83 -21.11 -9.68
N LEU A 5 -73.42 -19.87 -9.42
CA LEU A 5 -72.28 -19.22 -10.07
C LEU A 5 -71.01 -19.68 -9.34
N GLY A 6 -70.19 -20.51 -9.99
CA GLY A 6 -68.87 -20.89 -9.50
C GLY A 6 -67.86 -19.80 -9.81
N LEU A 7 -67.31 -19.17 -8.78
CA LEU A 7 -66.22 -18.19 -8.89
C LEU A 7 -64.88 -18.96 -8.97
N PHE A 8 -64.26 -19.01 -10.14
CA PHE A 8 -62.90 -19.51 -10.30
C PHE A 8 -61.91 -18.42 -9.83
N MET A 9 -61.28 -18.64 -8.68
CA MET A 9 -60.20 -17.79 -8.17
C MET A 9 -58.89 -18.27 -8.79
N LEU A 10 -58.43 -17.60 -9.85
CA LEU A 10 -57.08 -17.80 -10.40
C LEU A 10 -56.07 -17.20 -9.41
N CYS A 11 -55.36 -18.05 -8.66
CA CYS A 11 -54.17 -17.66 -7.94
C CYS A 11 -53.01 -17.49 -8.93
N LEU A 12 -52.75 -16.26 -9.37
CA LEU A 12 -51.52 -15.88 -10.04
C LEU A 12 -50.39 -15.89 -9.01
N LEU A 13 -49.68 -17.03 -8.90
CA LEU A 13 -48.36 -17.09 -8.28
C LEU A 13 -47.39 -16.36 -9.22
N ALA A 14 -47.23 -15.06 -9.02
CA ALA A 14 -46.07 -14.34 -9.54
C ALA A 14 -44.83 -14.97 -8.89
N CYS A 15 -44.11 -15.81 -9.64
CA CYS A 15 -42.75 -16.16 -9.29
C CYS A 15 -41.94 -14.86 -9.40
N THR A 16 -41.83 -14.11 -8.31
CA THR A 16 -40.82 -13.06 -8.22
C THR A 16 -39.49 -13.79 -8.27
N GLU A 17 -38.85 -13.82 -9.45
CA GLU A 17 -37.45 -14.19 -9.56
C GLU A 17 -36.71 -13.44 -8.46
N ASN A 18 -36.04 -14.20 -7.58
CA ASN A 18 -35.24 -13.58 -6.53
C ASN A 18 -34.09 -12.85 -7.25
N LYS A 19 -34.22 -11.52 -7.37
CA LYS A 19 -33.30 -10.62 -8.06
C LYS A 19 -31.83 -10.87 -7.69
N TYR A 20 -31.59 -11.35 -6.47
CA TYR A 20 -30.27 -11.59 -5.91
C TYR A 20 -30.06 -13.05 -5.47
N ALA A 21 -30.58 -14.01 -6.25
CA ALA A 21 -30.44 -15.44 -5.97
C ALA A 21 -28.98 -15.88 -5.76
N GLY A 22 -28.67 -16.40 -4.57
CA GLY A 22 -27.33 -16.84 -4.18
C GLY A 22 -26.40 -15.73 -3.66
N ILE A 23 -26.91 -14.50 -3.53
CA ILE A 23 -26.18 -13.36 -2.94
C ILE A 23 -26.64 -13.15 -1.50
N PRO A 24 -25.72 -12.99 -0.53
CA PRO A 24 -26.09 -12.70 0.86
C PRO A 24 -26.94 -11.43 1.02
N GLU A 25 -27.98 -11.50 1.86
CA GLU A 25 -28.94 -10.40 2.09
C GLU A 25 -28.29 -9.07 2.49
N LYS A 26 -27.14 -9.13 3.19
CA LYS A 26 -26.37 -7.95 3.59
C LYS A 26 -25.97 -7.03 2.43
N TYR A 27 -25.97 -7.52 1.19
CA TYR A 27 -25.64 -6.73 0.00
C TYR A 27 -26.86 -6.18 -0.74
N HIS A 28 -28.07 -6.71 -0.55
CA HIS A 28 -29.21 -6.41 -1.44
C HIS A 28 -29.52 -4.92 -1.53
N ALA A 29 -29.63 -4.24 -0.40
CA ALA A 29 -29.88 -2.80 -0.35
C ALA A 29 -28.73 -1.97 -0.94
N LEU A 30 -27.47 -2.43 -0.78
CA LEU A 30 -26.30 -1.77 -1.35
C LEU A 30 -26.27 -1.92 -2.87
N LEU A 31 -26.61 -3.10 -3.38
CA LEU A 31 -26.71 -3.38 -4.80
C LEU A 31 -27.84 -2.56 -5.45
N ASP A 32 -28.99 -2.42 -4.80
CA ASP A 32 -30.05 -1.56 -5.30
C ASP A 32 -29.57 -0.11 -5.46
N GLN A 33 -28.83 0.43 -4.49
CA GLN A 33 -28.24 1.77 -4.58
C GLN A 33 -27.17 1.86 -5.67
N ALA A 34 -26.32 0.84 -5.79
CA ALA A 34 -25.25 0.78 -6.78
C ALA A 34 -25.82 0.76 -8.21
N LEU A 35 -26.84 -0.05 -8.47
CA LEU A 35 -27.50 -0.15 -9.77
C LEU A 35 -28.22 1.15 -10.16
N VAL A 36 -28.82 1.86 -9.20
CA VAL A 36 -29.38 3.20 -9.46
C VAL A 36 -28.28 4.19 -9.86
N LYS A 37 -27.15 4.20 -9.17
CA LYS A 37 -26.02 5.10 -9.48
C LYS A 37 -25.32 4.77 -10.80
N ALA A 38 -25.34 3.50 -11.21
CA ALA A 38 -24.76 3.03 -12.46
C ALA A 38 -25.47 3.59 -13.70
N GLY A 39 -26.74 4.00 -13.60
CA GLY A 39 -27.52 4.47 -14.74
C GLY A 39 -27.62 3.40 -15.83
N ASP A 40 -27.30 3.76 -17.06
CA ASP A 40 -27.35 2.84 -18.22
C ASP A 40 -26.44 1.61 -18.04
N ASN A 41 -25.33 1.77 -17.29
CA ASN A 41 -24.38 0.68 -17.02
C ASN A 41 -24.91 -0.35 -16.02
N ALA A 42 -26.09 -0.16 -15.41
CA ALA A 42 -26.72 -1.17 -14.56
C ALA A 42 -26.94 -2.52 -15.27
N THR A 43 -27.02 -2.50 -16.61
CA THR A 43 -27.10 -3.71 -17.45
C THR A 43 -25.86 -4.58 -17.31
N GLU A 44 -24.66 -3.99 -17.39
CA GLU A 44 -23.38 -4.68 -17.22
C GLU A 44 -23.25 -5.24 -15.80
N LEU A 45 -23.58 -4.44 -14.79
CA LEU A 45 -23.48 -4.86 -13.39
C LEU A 45 -24.45 -6.00 -13.06
N THR A 46 -25.67 -5.96 -13.62
CA THR A 46 -26.65 -7.05 -13.47
C THR A 46 -26.17 -8.32 -14.18
N ALA A 47 -25.57 -8.18 -15.37
CA ALA A 47 -24.97 -9.30 -16.08
C ALA A 47 -23.82 -9.93 -15.28
N ALA A 48 -22.96 -9.11 -14.67
CA ALA A 48 -21.88 -9.59 -13.79
C ALA A 48 -22.42 -10.38 -12.59
N LEU A 49 -23.44 -9.88 -11.89
CA LEU A 49 -24.08 -10.57 -10.75
C LEU A 49 -24.72 -11.89 -11.17
N LYS A 50 -25.37 -11.93 -12.33
CA LYS A 50 -26.06 -13.13 -12.85
C LYS A 50 -25.08 -14.20 -13.32
N ASN A 51 -24.03 -13.78 -14.02
CA ASN A 51 -23.08 -14.69 -14.67
C ASN A 51 -21.92 -15.13 -13.75
N ALA A 52 -21.77 -14.50 -12.58
CA ALA A 52 -20.81 -14.95 -11.58
C ALA A 52 -21.13 -16.39 -11.12
N PRO A 53 -20.14 -17.31 -11.08
CA PRO A 53 -20.31 -18.64 -10.49
C PRO A 53 -20.83 -18.56 -9.05
N ASP A 54 -21.56 -19.59 -8.59
CA ASP A 54 -22.20 -19.56 -7.27
C ASP A 54 -21.22 -19.30 -6.12
N ASN A 55 -20.01 -19.86 -6.17
CA ASN A 55 -18.96 -19.62 -5.18
C ASN A 55 -18.31 -18.22 -5.26
N GLN A 56 -18.62 -17.42 -6.29
CA GLN A 56 -18.07 -16.08 -6.53
C GLN A 56 -19.12 -14.97 -6.40
N LYS A 57 -20.40 -15.30 -6.26
CA LYS A 57 -21.51 -14.32 -6.16
C LYS A 57 -21.35 -13.33 -5.02
N GLU A 58 -20.87 -13.77 -3.86
CA GLU A 58 -20.57 -12.85 -2.76
C GLU A 58 -19.43 -11.88 -3.11
N GLY A 59 -18.37 -12.34 -3.78
CA GLY A 59 -17.29 -11.49 -4.25
C GLY A 59 -17.76 -10.44 -5.25
N MET A 60 -18.54 -10.86 -6.24
CA MET A 60 -19.12 -9.95 -7.23
C MET A 60 -20.03 -8.91 -6.57
N ALA A 61 -20.89 -9.34 -5.64
CA ALA A 61 -21.76 -8.45 -4.88
C ALA A 61 -20.96 -7.46 -4.03
N PHE A 62 -19.87 -7.90 -3.38
CA PHE A 62 -18.98 -7.04 -2.62
C PHE A 62 -18.34 -5.95 -3.49
N LEU A 63 -17.82 -6.31 -4.67
CA LEU A 63 -17.22 -5.34 -5.59
C LEU A 63 -18.23 -4.27 -6.01
N ILE A 64 -19.40 -4.68 -6.49
CA ILE A 64 -20.43 -3.75 -6.99
C ILE A 64 -21.02 -2.90 -5.85
N ALA A 65 -21.17 -3.47 -4.66
CA ALA A 65 -21.71 -2.75 -3.51
C ALA A 65 -20.80 -1.62 -3.01
N TYR A 66 -19.48 -1.70 -3.23
CA TYR A 66 -18.50 -0.78 -2.64
C TYR A 66 -17.62 -0.02 -3.64
N MET A 67 -17.63 -0.37 -4.93
CA MET A 67 -16.87 0.38 -5.94
C MET A 67 -17.37 1.84 -6.09
N PRO A 68 -16.49 2.78 -6.44
CA PRO A 68 -16.87 4.18 -6.58
C PRO A 68 -17.83 4.39 -7.77
N GLU A 69 -18.56 5.50 -7.74
CA GLU A 69 -19.57 5.81 -8.77
C GLU A 69 -19.01 5.85 -10.20
N ARG A 70 -17.76 6.28 -10.37
CA ARG A 70 -17.09 6.23 -11.68
C ARG A 70 -17.00 4.79 -12.23
N ASP A 71 -16.70 3.83 -11.35
CA ASP A 71 -16.56 2.43 -11.75
C ASP A 71 -17.94 1.80 -11.99
N LEU A 72 -18.97 2.20 -11.21
CA LEU A 72 -20.37 1.82 -11.45
C LEU A 72 -20.86 2.21 -12.85
N LYS A 73 -20.36 3.33 -13.39
CA LYS A 73 -20.80 3.86 -14.69
C LYS A 73 -20.00 3.34 -15.88
N GLU A 74 -18.83 2.75 -15.66
CA GLU A 74 -17.87 2.46 -16.73
C GLU A 74 -17.46 0.98 -16.82
N LEU A 75 -17.43 0.24 -15.71
CA LEU A 75 -16.93 -1.14 -15.73
C LEU A 75 -17.92 -2.10 -16.37
N THR A 76 -17.37 -2.98 -17.21
CA THR A 76 -18.12 -4.02 -17.92
C THR A 76 -18.22 -5.30 -17.09
N ALA A 77 -19.20 -6.14 -17.42
CA ALA A 77 -19.36 -7.45 -16.82
C ALA A 77 -18.11 -8.32 -17.02
N ASP A 78 -17.57 -8.34 -18.25
CA ASP A 78 -16.40 -9.15 -18.60
C ASP A 78 -15.17 -8.77 -17.77
N PHE A 79 -14.93 -7.47 -17.54
CA PHE A 79 -13.83 -7.02 -16.69
C PHE A 79 -13.97 -7.53 -15.25
N LEU A 80 -15.16 -7.38 -14.67
CA LEU A 80 -15.42 -7.80 -13.29
C LEU A 80 -15.35 -9.33 -13.15
N LEU A 81 -15.89 -10.07 -14.13
CA LEU A 81 -15.89 -11.52 -14.15
C LEU A 81 -14.47 -12.08 -14.30
N GLU A 82 -13.64 -11.53 -15.19
CA GLU A 82 -12.24 -11.97 -15.33
C GLU A 82 -11.44 -11.68 -14.05
N ASN A 83 -11.54 -10.48 -13.47
CA ASN A 83 -10.89 -10.16 -12.21
C ASN A 83 -11.29 -11.14 -11.09
N THR A 84 -12.60 -11.38 -10.94
CA THR A 84 -13.11 -12.27 -9.90
C THR A 84 -12.66 -13.71 -10.13
N ALA A 85 -12.71 -14.19 -11.37
CA ALA A 85 -12.29 -15.54 -11.71
C ALA A 85 -10.83 -15.81 -11.32
N TYR A 86 -9.90 -14.90 -11.65
CA TYR A 86 -8.48 -15.08 -11.29
C TYR A 86 -8.21 -14.92 -9.78
N ALA A 87 -8.95 -14.04 -9.09
CA ALA A 87 -8.82 -13.91 -7.64
C ALA A 87 -9.22 -15.20 -6.92
N TYR A 88 -10.33 -15.81 -7.33
CA TYR A 88 -10.79 -17.10 -6.77
C TYR A 88 -9.92 -18.27 -7.24
N GLN A 89 -9.39 -18.24 -8.46
CA GLN A 89 -8.42 -19.23 -8.92
C GLN A 89 -7.14 -19.22 -8.08
N ALA A 90 -6.62 -18.04 -7.70
CA ALA A 90 -5.50 -17.93 -6.77
C ALA A 90 -5.87 -18.45 -5.38
N ARG A 91 -7.06 -18.07 -4.89
CA ARG A 91 -7.62 -18.53 -3.60
C ARG A 91 -7.69 -20.04 -3.52
N GLU A 92 -8.18 -20.68 -4.58
CA GLU A 92 -8.33 -22.13 -4.65
C GLU A 92 -7.01 -22.84 -4.89
N LYS A 93 -6.05 -22.24 -5.62
CA LYS A 93 -4.79 -22.91 -5.95
C LYS A 93 -3.79 -22.95 -4.80
N TYR A 94 -3.60 -21.83 -4.10
CA TYR A 94 -2.50 -21.67 -3.16
C TYR A 94 -2.92 -21.97 -1.72
N VAL A 95 -2.08 -22.71 -0.98
CA VAL A 95 -2.41 -23.19 0.37
C VAL A 95 -2.72 -22.03 1.31
N TRP A 96 -1.85 -21.01 1.34
CA TRP A 96 -2.06 -19.83 2.18
C TRP A 96 -3.34 -19.07 1.82
N ALA A 97 -3.67 -18.98 0.53
CA ALA A 97 -4.80 -18.19 0.06
C ALA A 97 -6.15 -18.80 0.49
N ARG A 98 -6.22 -20.12 0.68
CA ARG A 98 -7.40 -20.83 1.22
C ARG A 98 -7.67 -20.54 2.69
N GLU A 99 -6.63 -20.24 3.46
CA GLU A 99 -6.71 -20.00 4.91
C GLU A 99 -7.11 -18.56 5.24
N ILE A 100 -7.18 -17.69 4.24
CA ILE A 100 -7.48 -16.27 4.43
C ILE A 100 -8.96 -16.08 4.77
N PRO A 101 -9.28 -15.35 5.85
CA PRO A 101 -10.65 -15.02 6.21
C PRO A 101 -11.37 -14.32 5.07
N ASP A 102 -12.63 -14.65 4.83
CA ASP A 102 -13.43 -14.08 3.74
C ASP A 102 -13.40 -12.54 3.74
N THR A 103 -13.46 -11.91 4.91
CA THR A 103 -13.43 -10.45 5.00
C THR A 103 -12.12 -9.84 4.52
N VAL A 104 -10.99 -10.50 4.78
CA VAL A 104 -9.65 -10.08 4.32
C VAL A 104 -9.51 -10.37 2.83
N PHE A 105 -9.96 -11.54 2.36
CA PHE A 105 -9.94 -11.87 0.94
C PHE A 105 -10.74 -10.86 0.11
N LEU A 106 -11.97 -10.56 0.53
CA LEU A 106 -12.85 -9.62 -0.17
C LEU A 106 -12.26 -8.20 -0.22
N ASN A 107 -11.64 -7.72 0.87
CA ASN A 107 -11.16 -6.34 0.95
C ASN A 107 -9.74 -6.13 0.42
N ASP A 108 -8.88 -7.14 0.52
CA ASP A 108 -7.43 -6.96 0.35
C ASP A 108 -6.82 -7.93 -0.68
N VAL A 109 -7.58 -8.87 -1.25
CA VAL A 109 -7.17 -9.74 -2.37
C VAL A 109 -7.99 -9.49 -3.63
N LEU A 110 -9.32 -9.55 -3.52
CA LEU A 110 -10.28 -9.46 -4.62
C LEU A 110 -10.29 -8.13 -5.41
N PRO A 111 -10.06 -6.95 -4.81
CA PRO A 111 -10.19 -5.69 -5.53
C PRO A 111 -9.28 -5.59 -6.76
N TYR A 112 -9.82 -5.03 -7.85
CA TYR A 112 -9.11 -4.78 -9.11
C TYR A 112 -8.27 -3.50 -9.09
N VAL A 113 -8.28 -2.78 -7.97
CA VAL A 113 -7.71 -1.44 -7.80
C VAL A 113 -7.22 -1.24 -6.36
N SER A 114 -6.21 -0.39 -6.17
CA SER A 114 -5.72 0.06 -4.88
C SER A 114 -6.14 1.51 -4.55
N LEU A 115 -6.04 2.45 -5.50
CA LEU A 115 -6.32 3.88 -5.31
C LEU A 115 -7.22 4.43 -6.44
N ASN A 116 -6.77 5.50 -7.12
CA ASN A 116 -7.49 6.16 -8.21
C ASN A 116 -6.87 5.89 -9.60
N GLU A 117 -5.94 4.94 -9.71
CA GLU A 117 -5.24 4.58 -10.94
C GLU A 117 -6.17 4.15 -12.07
N THR A 118 -5.67 4.16 -13.30
CA THR A 118 -6.43 3.68 -14.47
C THR A 118 -6.87 2.23 -14.26
N ARG A 119 -8.13 1.90 -14.61
CA ARG A 119 -8.64 0.53 -14.46
C ARG A 119 -8.08 -0.34 -15.58
N GLU A 120 -7.29 -1.35 -15.21
CA GLU A 120 -6.63 -2.27 -16.15
C GLU A 120 -6.88 -3.73 -15.77
N GLY A 121 -7.01 -4.60 -16.77
CA GLY A 121 -7.17 -6.04 -16.59
C GLY A 121 -5.86 -6.74 -16.24
N TRP A 122 -5.15 -6.27 -15.20
CA TRP A 122 -3.80 -6.73 -14.86
C TRP A 122 -3.77 -8.15 -14.27
N ARG A 123 -4.84 -8.57 -13.59
CA ARG A 123 -4.83 -9.75 -12.72
C ARG A 123 -4.46 -11.05 -13.42
N LYS A 124 -4.99 -11.28 -14.61
CA LYS A 124 -4.68 -12.48 -15.39
C LYS A 124 -3.19 -12.58 -15.71
N GLU A 125 -2.63 -11.51 -16.27
CA GLU A 125 -1.22 -11.46 -16.64
C GLU A 125 -0.33 -11.60 -15.39
N PHE A 126 -0.68 -10.92 -14.31
CA PHE A 126 0.09 -10.99 -13.07
C PHE A 126 -0.01 -12.36 -12.40
N TYR A 127 -1.16 -13.03 -12.48
CA TYR A 127 -1.32 -14.40 -11.98
C TYR A 127 -0.34 -15.35 -12.67
N GLU A 128 -0.16 -15.22 -13.99
CA GLU A 128 0.78 -16.02 -14.78
C GLU A 128 2.23 -15.65 -14.46
N ARG A 129 2.56 -14.36 -14.47
CA ARG A 129 3.91 -13.83 -14.19
C ARG A 129 4.41 -14.21 -12.81
N PHE A 130 3.59 -14.02 -11.78
CA PHE A 130 3.98 -14.23 -10.39
C PHE A 130 3.74 -15.65 -9.88
N GLY A 131 2.83 -16.40 -10.53
CA GLY A 131 2.58 -17.79 -10.19
C GLY A 131 3.83 -18.68 -10.26
N LYS A 132 4.77 -18.38 -11.18
CA LYS A 132 6.03 -19.12 -11.30
C LYS A 132 6.97 -18.94 -10.10
N TYR A 133 6.88 -17.81 -9.39
CA TYR A 133 7.71 -17.53 -8.22
C TYR A 133 7.18 -18.18 -6.94
N VAL A 134 5.90 -18.57 -6.91
CA VAL A 134 5.26 -19.09 -5.69
C VAL A 134 4.87 -20.57 -5.78
N GLN A 135 5.13 -21.24 -6.90
CA GLN A 135 4.74 -22.64 -7.14
C GLN A 135 5.30 -23.65 -6.12
N HIS A 136 6.40 -23.31 -5.45
CA HIS A 136 7.05 -24.16 -4.44
C HIS A 136 6.96 -23.59 -3.02
N CYS A 137 6.36 -22.42 -2.86
CA CYS A 137 6.10 -21.83 -1.55
C CYS A 137 5.05 -22.67 -0.83
N LYS A 138 5.27 -22.89 0.47
CA LYS A 138 4.39 -23.65 1.35
C LYS A 138 3.67 -22.75 2.34
N THR A 139 4.23 -21.58 2.63
CA THR A 139 3.69 -20.61 3.58
C THR A 139 3.45 -19.26 2.91
N ILE A 140 2.60 -18.44 3.53
CA ILE A 140 2.36 -17.08 3.05
C ILE A 140 3.64 -16.22 3.10
N PHE A 141 4.49 -16.41 4.11
CA PHE A 141 5.74 -15.66 4.25
C PHE A 141 6.75 -16.01 3.14
N GLU A 142 6.87 -17.29 2.78
CA GLU A 142 7.69 -17.71 1.64
C GLU A 142 7.17 -17.11 0.33
N ALA A 143 5.84 -17.05 0.15
CA ALA A 143 5.23 -16.47 -1.03
C ALA A 143 5.43 -14.93 -1.10
N ILE A 144 5.28 -14.24 0.03
CA ILE A 144 5.56 -12.80 0.16
C ILE A 144 7.02 -12.50 -0.20
N ASP A 145 7.97 -13.19 0.45
CA ASP A 145 9.40 -12.99 0.20
C ASP A 145 9.75 -13.24 -1.28
N SER A 146 9.25 -14.32 -1.86
CA SER A 146 9.52 -14.66 -3.26
C SER A 146 8.97 -13.62 -4.25
N VAL A 147 7.70 -13.19 -4.10
CA VAL A 147 7.14 -12.16 -4.97
C VAL A 147 7.92 -10.85 -4.84
N ASN A 148 8.16 -10.40 -3.61
CA ASN A 148 8.78 -9.11 -3.36
C ASN A 148 10.22 -9.03 -3.88
N ARG A 149 10.99 -10.12 -3.77
CA ARG A 149 12.36 -10.19 -4.31
C ARG A 149 12.40 -10.13 -5.84
N ASN A 150 11.39 -10.68 -6.51
CA ASN A 150 11.39 -10.83 -7.96
C ASN A 150 10.57 -9.75 -8.70
N VAL A 151 9.75 -8.96 -8.01
CA VAL A 151 8.82 -8.00 -8.63
C VAL A 151 9.52 -7.05 -9.59
N ARG A 152 10.64 -6.44 -9.17
CA ARG A 152 11.37 -5.45 -9.97
C ARG A 152 11.86 -6.06 -11.28
N ASP A 153 12.47 -7.24 -11.21
CA ASP A 153 13.07 -7.89 -12.37
C ASP A 153 12.01 -8.52 -13.28
N GLU A 154 10.83 -8.87 -12.74
CA GLU A 154 9.69 -9.35 -13.53
C GLU A 154 9.02 -8.24 -14.34
N VAL A 155 8.87 -7.05 -13.75
CA VAL A 155 8.12 -5.94 -14.37
C VAL A 155 9.01 -4.90 -15.03
N LEU A 156 10.32 -4.91 -14.74
CA LEU A 156 11.33 -3.99 -15.28
C LEU A 156 10.98 -2.51 -15.08
N VAL A 157 10.50 -2.16 -13.89
CA VAL A 157 10.14 -0.79 -13.50
C VAL A 157 11.03 -0.32 -12.38
N ASP A 158 11.53 0.92 -12.49
CA ASP A 158 12.29 1.59 -11.44
C ASP A 158 11.63 2.89 -10.99
N TYR A 159 11.93 3.30 -9.76
CA TYR A 159 11.56 4.61 -9.27
C TYR A 159 12.16 5.71 -10.16
N ASN A 160 11.32 6.65 -10.58
CA ASN A 160 11.76 7.84 -11.28
C ASN A 160 10.84 9.01 -10.91
N THR A 161 11.30 10.25 -11.04
CA THR A 161 10.45 11.44 -10.88
C THR A 161 9.96 12.02 -12.21
N LYS A 162 10.40 11.46 -13.34
CA LYS A 162 10.03 11.90 -14.71
C LYS A 162 8.86 11.12 -15.34
N ARG A 163 8.22 10.22 -14.59
CA ARG A 163 6.99 9.52 -14.97
C ARG A 163 5.86 10.47 -15.37
N GLU A 164 4.94 9.98 -16.21
CA GLU A 164 3.75 10.72 -16.69
C GLU A 164 2.85 11.25 -15.57
N LYS A 165 2.56 10.44 -14.53
CA LYS A 165 1.71 10.78 -13.38
C LYS A 165 2.11 9.95 -12.16
N PRO A 166 1.72 10.32 -10.92
CA PRO A 166 2.12 9.56 -9.73
C PRO A 166 1.36 8.25 -9.57
N ASP A 167 0.06 8.22 -9.85
CA ASP A 167 -0.88 7.10 -9.68
C ASP A 167 -0.96 6.20 -10.92
N GLN A 168 0.19 5.85 -11.49
CA GLN A 168 0.24 4.94 -12.63
C GLN A 168 -0.31 3.56 -12.27
N SER A 169 -1.14 3.00 -13.14
CA SER A 169 -1.55 1.61 -13.09
C SER A 169 -0.38 0.68 -13.47
N PRO A 170 -0.54 -0.65 -13.30
CA PRO A 170 0.52 -1.60 -13.59
C PRO A 170 1.09 -1.50 -15.01
N PHE A 171 0.25 -1.47 -16.05
CA PHE A 171 0.72 -1.45 -17.43
C PHE A 171 1.23 -0.07 -17.84
N GLU A 172 0.69 1.01 -17.29
CA GLU A 172 1.25 2.37 -17.45
C GLU A 172 2.69 2.44 -16.93
N SER A 173 2.97 1.82 -15.79
CA SER A 173 4.31 1.77 -15.19
C SER A 173 5.26 0.89 -15.99
N MET A 174 4.82 -0.32 -16.36
CA MET A 174 5.60 -1.27 -17.17
C MET A 174 5.95 -0.70 -18.55
N ARG A 175 5.01 0.00 -19.20
CA ARG A 175 5.23 0.64 -20.50
C ARG A 175 6.36 1.68 -20.45
N GLN A 176 6.46 2.42 -19.35
CA GLN A 176 7.45 3.49 -19.22
C GLN A 176 8.77 3.02 -18.58
N HIS A 177 8.83 1.79 -18.05
CA HIS A 177 9.91 1.31 -17.20
C HIS A 177 10.20 2.24 -16.00
N MET A 178 9.19 3.02 -15.59
CA MET A 178 9.33 4.00 -14.52
C MET A 178 8.03 4.24 -13.77
N ALA A 179 8.14 4.43 -12.46
CA ALA A 179 7.01 4.75 -11.60
C ALA A 179 7.38 5.67 -10.43
N SER A 180 6.36 6.29 -9.83
CA SER A 180 6.48 6.95 -8.52
C SER A 180 6.43 5.94 -7.36
N CYS A 181 6.63 6.38 -6.11
CA CYS A 181 6.40 5.52 -4.94
C CYS A 181 4.98 4.94 -4.90
N THR A 182 3.98 5.70 -5.32
CA THR A 182 2.60 5.24 -5.48
C THR A 182 2.49 4.13 -6.54
N GLY A 183 2.99 4.37 -7.76
CA GLY A 183 2.91 3.40 -8.86
C GLY A 183 3.65 2.09 -8.54
N LEU A 184 4.81 2.18 -7.88
CA LEU A 184 5.54 1.02 -7.38
C LEU A 184 4.75 0.26 -6.29
N SER A 185 4.07 0.96 -5.40
CA SER A 185 3.23 0.34 -4.35
C SER A 185 1.99 -0.33 -4.92
N ILE A 186 1.39 0.24 -5.97
CA ILE A 186 0.28 -0.37 -6.74
C ILE A 186 0.78 -1.65 -7.42
N LEU A 187 1.89 -1.57 -8.17
CA LEU A 187 2.50 -2.73 -8.83
C LEU A 187 2.77 -3.89 -7.86
N LEU A 188 3.38 -3.60 -6.70
CA LEU A 188 3.68 -4.62 -5.70
C LEU A 188 2.41 -5.20 -5.08
N THR A 189 1.42 -4.35 -4.77
CA THR A 189 0.13 -4.79 -4.23
C THR A 189 -0.59 -5.71 -5.21
N ASP A 190 -0.60 -5.37 -6.49
CA ASP A 190 -1.25 -6.17 -7.54
C ASP A 190 -0.50 -7.49 -7.77
N ALA A 191 0.84 -7.49 -7.70
CA ALA A 191 1.65 -8.71 -7.76
C ALA A 191 1.31 -9.67 -6.62
N PHE A 192 1.18 -9.17 -5.39
CA PHE A 192 0.77 -9.97 -4.23
C PHE A 192 -0.66 -10.50 -4.39
N ARG A 193 -1.62 -9.63 -4.73
CA ARG A 193 -3.02 -9.99 -4.91
C ARG A 193 -3.23 -11.03 -6.02
N ALA A 194 -2.43 -10.98 -7.08
CA ALA A 194 -2.47 -11.94 -8.18
C ALA A 194 -2.19 -13.38 -7.73
N VAL A 195 -1.42 -13.57 -6.65
CA VAL A 195 -1.12 -14.89 -6.06
C VAL A 195 -1.80 -15.13 -4.72
N GLY A 196 -2.88 -14.40 -4.45
CA GLY A 196 -3.74 -14.62 -3.28
C GLY A 196 -3.15 -14.14 -1.96
N ILE A 197 -2.12 -13.29 -1.98
CA ILE A 197 -1.59 -12.63 -0.78
C ILE A 197 -2.41 -11.34 -0.56
N PRO A 198 -3.03 -11.11 0.61
CA PRO A 198 -3.76 -9.89 0.88
C PRO A 198 -2.78 -8.74 1.03
N SER A 199 -3.04 -7.67 0.30
CA SER A 199 -2.16 -6.53 0.23
C SER A 199 -2.94 -5.25 0.04
N ARG A 200 -2.40 -4.15 0.54
CA ARG A 200 -2.95 -2.80 0.36
C ARG A 200 -1.83 -1.77 0.28
N VAL A 201 -2.09 -0.66 -0.40
CA VAL A 201 -1.18 0.50 -0.39
C VAL A 201 -1.36 1.24 0.93
N ALA A 202 -0.24 1.57 1.58
CA ALA A 202 -0.20 2.44 2.75
C ALA A 202 0.70 3.65 2.47
N GLY A 203 0.53 4.73 3.22
CA GLY A 203 1.30 5.93 2.99
C GLY A 203 1.00 7.09 3.92
N THR A 204 1.88 8.09 3.85
CA THR A 204 1.70 9.37 4.52
C THR A 204 1.68 10.52 3.51
N PRO A 205 0.78 11.51 3.66
CA PRO A 205 0.77 12.69 2.78
C PRO A 205 2.00 13.55 2.95
N ASN A 206 2.57 13.57 4.15
CA ASN A 206 3.81 14.27 4.45
C ASN A 206 4.47 13.67 5.70
N TRP A 207 5.79 13.53 5.69
CA TRP A 207 6.53 13.16 6.90
C TRP A 207 6.38 14.21 8.00
N HIS A 208 6.70 13.81 9.23
CA HIS A 208 6.61 14.69 10.41
C HIS A 208 7.46 15.97 10.28
N ASP A 209 8.51 15.92 9.46
CA ASP A 209 9.47 16.99 9.16
C ASP A 209 9.23 17.69 7.81
N GLU A 210 8.07 17.44 7.19
CA GLU A 210 7.54 18.14 6.03
C GLU A 210 8.33 17.95 4.72
N ARG A 211 9.18 16.91 4.65
CA ARG A 211 10.06 16.67 3.49
C ARG A 211 9.36 16.01 2.28
N GLY A 212 8.07 15.69 2.37
CA GLY A 212 7.28 15.13 1.28
C GLY A 212 6.51 13.87 1.67
N ASN A 213 5.74 13.36 0.72
CA ASN A 213 4.92 12.18 0.88
C ASN A 213 5.72 10.89 0.66
N HIS A 214 5.16 9.76 1.09
CA HIS A 214 5.64 8.45 0.67
C HIS A 214 4.53 7.41 0.74
N ASN A 215 4.54 6.48 -0.22
CA ASN A 215 3.63 5.34 -0.27
C ASN A 215 4.45 4.06 -0.36
N TRP A 216 3.95 3.02 0.30
CA TRP A 216 4.54 1.69 0.37
C TRP A 216 3.41 0.63 0.41
N THR A 217 3.78 -0.63 0.67
CA THR A 217 2.84 -1.75 0.64
C THR A 217 2.74 -2.42 2.00
N GLU A 218 1.52 -2.74 2.42
CA GLU A 218 1.24 -3.62 3.54
C GLU A 218 0.71 -4.96 3.04
N VAL A 219 1.14 -6.06 3.66
CA VAL A 219 0.67 -7.43 3.43
C VAL A 219 0.11 -8.02 4.73
N TRP A 220 -0.92 -8.85 4.60
CA TRP A 220 -1.52 -9.54 5.74
C TRP A 220 -1.05 -11.00 5.78
N ALA A 221 -0.56 -11.45 6.93
CA ALA A 221 -0.15 -12.82 7.17
C ALA A 221 -0.44 -13.22 8.62
N ASP A 222 -1.02 -14.41 8.83
CA ASP A 222 -1.26 -15.01 10.16
C ASP A 222 -1.89 -14.04 11.17
N GLY A 223 -2.96 -13.35 10.77
CA GLY A 223 -3.68 -12.43 11.66
C GLY A 223 -3.11 -11.01 11.74
N ASN A 224 -1.93 -10.75 11.16
CA ASN A 224 -1.18 -9.52 11.36
C ASN A 224 -0.89 -8.79 10.05
N TRP A 225 -0.82 -7.46 10.12
CA TRP A 225 -0.32 -6.62 9.03
C TRP A 225 1.19 -6.42 9.16
N TYR A 226 1.87 -6.45 8.03
CA TYR A 226 3.29 -6.18 7.89
C TYR A 226 3.50 -5.17 6.77
N PHE A 227 4.50 -4.30 6.89
CA PHE A 227 4.89 -3.41 5.80
C PHE A 227 6.14 -3.92 5.06
N THR A 228 6.24 -3.53 3.78
CA THR A 228 7.38 -3.79 2.90
C THR A 228 7.46 -2.72 1.81
N GLU A 229 8.49 -2.78 0.97
CA GLU A 229 8.68 -1.89 -0.18
C GLU A 229 8.86 -2.66 -1.50
N PHE A 230 8.67 -1.97 -2.63
CA PHE A 230 8.96 -2.48 -3.96
C PHE A 230 10.40 -2.98 -4.10
N TYR A 231 11.35 -2.21 -3.56
CA TYR A 231 12.72 -2.66 -3.40
C TYR A 231 12.80 -3.49 -2.12
N PHE A 232 12.86 -4.81 -2.27
CA PHE A 232 12.79 -5.74 -1.16
C PHE A 232 13.82 -5.39 -0.05
N PRO A 233 13.37 -5.05 1.17
CA PRO A 233 14.24 -4.52 2.21
C PRO A 233 14.89 -5.60 3.09
N GLY A 234 14.94 -6.84 2.62
CA GLY A 234 15.55 -7.97 3.32
C GLY A 234 14.58 -8.76 4.19
N GLN A 235 13.61 -8.09 4.82
CA GLN A 235 12.57 -8.70 5.65
C GLN A 235 11.36 -7.77 5.80
N LEU A 236 10.22 -8.32 6.22
CA LEU A 236 9.03 -7.54 6.57
C LEU A 236 9.28 -6.65 7.80
N ASN A 237 8.51 -5.56 7.91
CA ASN A 237 8.63 -4.56 8.97
C ASN A 237 10.05 -3.97 9.10
N ASN A 238 10.79 -3.93 7.99
CA ASN A 238 12.09 -3.31 7.90
C ASN A 238 12.10 -2.46 6.64
N ALA A 239 12.23 -1.15 6.76
CA ALA A 239 12.34 -0.23 5.64
C ALA A 239 13.01 1.05 6.13
N TRP A 240 13.65 1.77 5.20
CA TRP A 240 14.38 3.00 5.51
C TRP A 240 13.50 4.08 6.17
N PHE A 241 12.19 4.07 5.90
CA PHE A 241 11.25 5.06 6.44
C PHE A 241 10.73 4.71 7.84
N PHE A 242 11.05 3.56 8.40
CA PHE A 242 10.38 3.04 9.59
C PHE A 242 10.49 3.99 10.79
N ALA A 243 11.66 4.61 10.98
CA ALA A 243 11.87 5.61 12.02
C ALA A 243 11.01 6.87 11.85
N ASP A 244 10.78 7.30 10.61
CA ASP A 244 9.94 8.47 10.32
C ASP A 244 8.46 8.14 10.45
N ALA A 245 8.05 6.94 10.02
CA ALA A 245 6.71 6.42 10.25
C ALA A 245 6.38 6.28 11.75
N GLY A 246 7.37 5.92 12.57
CA GLY A 246 7.26 5.88 14.04
C GLY A 246 7.02 7.24 14.71
N LYS A 247 7.18 8.36 13.97
CA LYS A 247 6.95 9.73 14.43
C LYS A 247 5.70 10.37 13.80
N ALA A 248 4.88 9.58 13.09
CA ALA A 248 3.64 10.05 12.50
C ALA A 248 2.66 10.58 13.56
N VAL A 249 1.79 11.51 13.17
CA VAL A 249 0.89 12.22 14.08
C VAL A 249 -0.57 11.88 13.73
N LYS A 250 -1.19 11.00 14.51
CA LYS A 250 -2.53 10.43 14.22
C LYS A 250 -3.61 11.48 13.94
N ASN A 251 -3.59 12.58 14.70
CA ASN A 251 -4.61 13.63 14.66
C ASN A 251 -4.29 14.75 13.66
N ASP A 252 -3.16 14.68 12.96
CA ASP A 252 -2.81 15.60 11.88
C ASP A 252 -2.96 14.85 10.56
N GLN A 253 -3.96 15.22 9.77
CA GLN A 253 -4.26 14.53 8.51
C GLN A 253 -3.07 14.52 7.54
N GLN A 254 -2.22 15.56 7.58
CA GLN A 254 -1.06 15.65 6.69
C GLN A 254 0.11 14.78 7.17
N LYS A 255 0.14 14.41 8.45
CA LYS A 255 1.26 13.69 9.09
C LYS A 255 0.88 12.31 9.63
N ALA A 256 -0.37 11.89 9.43
CA ALA A 256 -0.87 10.56 9.76
C ALA A 256 -0.48 9.54 8.67
N ILE A 257 -0.67 8.26 8.98
CA ILE A 257 -0.49 7.15 8.04
C ILE A 257 -1.83 6.51 7.73
N TYR A 258 -2.08 6.31 6.45
CA TYR A 258 -3.31 5.73 5.92
C TYR A 258 -3.01 4.47 5.14
N ALA A 259 -3.83 3.44 5.31
CA ALA A 259 -3.81 2.24 4.49
C ALA A 259 -5.11 2.13 3.69
N SER A 260 -5.00 2.00 2.37
CA SER A 260 -6.14 1.90 1.44
C SER A 260 -7.08 0.75 1.79
N SER A 261 -8.36 0.92 1.50
CA SER A 261 -9.40 -0.07 1.72
C SER A 261 -10.42 0.01 0.59
N PHE A 262 -10.91 -1.13 0.11
CA PHE A 262 -11.99 -1.13 -0.88
C PHE A 262 -13.34 -0.84 -0.22
N LYS A 263 -13.59 -1.44 0.94
CA LYS A 263 -14.80 -1.16 1.73
C LYS A 263 -14.67 0.21 2.43
N PRO A 264 -15.75 1.01 2.48
CA PRO A 264 -15.78 2.25 3.26
C PRO A 264 -15.47 2.04 4.75
N THR A 265 -14.62 2.91 5.28
CA THR A 265 -14.12 2.88 6.68
C THR A 265 -14.52 4.12 7.49
N GLY A 266 -15.13 5.12 6.86
CA GLY A 266 -15.40 6.43 7.43
C GLY A 266 -14.27 7.46 7.25
N THR A 267 -13.14 7.07 6.65
CA THR A 267 -12.07 7.99 6.22
C THR A 267 -11.56 7.61 4.83
N TYR A 268 -10.71 8.46 4.25
CA TYR A 268 -10.23 8.34 2.87
C TYR A 268 -8.71 8.41 2.82
N PHE A 269 -8.13 7.79 1.79
CA PHE A 269 -6.70 7.88 1.51
C PHE A 269 -6.40 9.28 0.93
N PRO A 270 -5.55 10.11 1.56
CA PRO A 270 -5.23 11.42 0.99
C PRO A 270 -4.32 11.26 -0.23
N LEU A 271 -4.83 11.66 -1.40
CA LEU A 271 -4.09 11.61 -2.66
C LEU A 271 -3.44 12.97 -2.89
N VAL A 272 -2.14 13.11 -2.61
CA VAL A 272 -1.43 14.41 -2.68
C VAL A 272 -1.35 15.01 -4.09
N TRP A 273 -1.72 14.25 -5.12
CA TRP A 273 -1.81 14.71 -6.50
C TRP A 273 -3.21 15.15 -6.91
N ASP A 274 -4.24 14.76 -6.16
CA ASP A 274 -5.62 15.20 -6.35
C ASP A 274 -6.35 15.20 -5.00
N GLU A 275 -6.18 16.31 -4.28
CA GLU A 275 -6.74 16.50 -2.96
C GLU A 275 -8.27 16.62 -2.95
N ASN A 276 -8.97 16.55 -4.09
CA ASN A 276 -10.44 16.61 -4.15
C ASN A 276 -11.07 15.21 -4.11
N ILE A 277 -10.30 14.16 -4.36
CA ILE A 277 -10.81 12.78 -4.37
C ILE A 277 -11.10 12.32 -2.93
N ARG A 278 -12.33 11.85 -2.71
CA ARG A 278 -12.79 11.28 -1.42
C ARG A 278 -13.32 9.85 -1.54
N TYR A 279 -13.35 9.31 -2.76
CA TYR A 279 -13.95 8.00 -3.04
C TYR A 279 -12.99 6.83 -2.85
N VAL A 280 -11.74 7.05 -2.43
CA VAL A 280 -10.76 6.02 -2.07
C VAL A 280 -10.75 5.86 -0.56
N PRO A 281 -11.40 4.83 0.01
CA PRO A 281 -11.42 4.64 1.46
C PRO A 281 -10.04 4.27 2.02
N ALA A 282 -9.83 4.54 3.30
CA ALA A 282 -8.62 4.11 4.01
C ALA A 282 -8.86 3.85 5.49
N ALA A 283 -8.00 3.10 6.16
CA ALA A 283 -7.90 3.10 7.61
C ALA A 283 -6.76 4.04 8.04
N ASN A 284 -6.97 4.84 9.09
CA ASN A 284 -5.85 5.52 9.76
C ASN A 284 -5.12 4.47 10.60
N VAL A 285 -3.91 4.11 10.18
CA VAL A 285 -3.07 3.06 10.78
C VAL A 285 -1.87 3.64 11.52
N THR A 286 -1.91 4.92 11.88
CA THR A 286 -0.79 5.61 12.54
C THR A 286 -0.32 4.89 13.80
N ASP A 287 -1.24 4.44 14.66
CA ASP A 287 -0.90 3.75 15.90
C ASP A 287 -0.08 2.47 15.65
N PHE A 288 -0.39 1.73 14.58
CA PHE A 288 0.35 0.53 14.21
C PHE A 288 1.84 0.86 13.99
N TYR A 289 2.16 1.93 13.26
CA TYR A 289 3.55 2.32 13.03
C TYR A 289 4.24 2.90 14.26
N THR A 290 3.56 3.74 15.04
CA THR A 290 4.14 4.35 16.24
C THR A 290 4.44 3.29 17.31
N ASP A 291 3.53 2.34 17.52
CA ASP A 291 3.70 1.27 18.51
C ASP A 291 4.75 0.24 18.07
N LEU A 292 4.74 -0.12 16.77
CA LEU A 292 5.71 -1.06 16.20
C LEU A 292 7.13 -0.47 16.24
N TYR A 293 7.30 0.80 15.87
CA TYR A 293 8.61 1.45 15.93
C TYR A 293 9.11 1.63 17.37
N LYS A 294 8.21 1.98 18.30
CA LYS A 294 8.58 2.04 19.72
C LYS A 294 9.11 0.70 20.23
N SER A 295 8.40 -0.40 19.93
CA SER A 295 8.82 -1.75 20.32
C SER A 295 10.13 -2.16 19.66
N HIS A 296 10.31 -1.81 18.39
CA HIS A 296 11.56 -2.03 17.66
C HIS A 296 12.73 -1.26 18.31
N LEU A 297 12.54 0.03 18.60
CA LEU A 297 13.55 0.88 19.21
C LEU A 297 13.97 0.36 20.60
N GLU A 298 13.01 -0.06 21.42
CA GLU A 298 13.29 -0.71 22.72
C GLU A 298 14.15 -1.98 22.54
N THR A 299 13.83 -2.80 21.53
CA THR A 299 14.57 -4.03 21.23
C THR A 299 16.00 -3.75 20.80
N ILE A 300 16.22 -2.89 19.79
CA ILE A 300 17.57 -2.60 19.27
C ILE A 300 18.40 -1.78 20.24
N SER A 301 17.78 -1.01 21.13
CA SER A 301 18.51 -0.28 22.17
C SER A 301 19.02 -1.20 23.27
N ALA A 302 18.38 -2.36 23.47
CA ALA A 302 18.71 -3.32 24.52
C ALA A 302 19.58 -4.50 24.02
N ASP A 303 19.71 -4.71 22.71
CA ASP A 303 20.37 -5.89 22.16
C ASP A 303 21.90 -5.87 22.28
N GLY A 304 22.49 -4.71 22.59
CA GLY A 304 23.93 -4.51 22.71
C GLY A 304 24.69 -4.51 21.36
N ASN A 305 23.99 -4.64 20.23
CA ASN A 305 24.55 -4.70 18.89
C ASN A 305 24.38 -3.40 18.10
N HIS A 306 23.57 -2.46 18.58
CA HIS A 306 23.36 -1.16 17.94
C HIS A 306 24.04 -0.01 18.69
N VAL A 307 24.37 1.04 17.95
CA VAL A 307 24.99 2.26 18.47
C VAL A 307 24.45 3.48 17.72
N PRO A 308 24.23 4.63 18.40
CA PRO A 308 23.72 5.82 17.73
C PRO A 308 24.78 6.49 16.86
N LEU A 309 24.43 6.71 15.60
CA LEU A 309 25.07 7.67 14.71
C LEU A 309 24.27 8.97 14.74
N ARG A 310 24.89 10.04 15.26
CA ARG A 310 24.31 11.37 15.45
C ARG A 310 24.86 12.31 14.37
N ILE A 311 24.01 12.84 13.51
CA ILE A 311 24.43 13.62 12.34
C ILE A 311 23.97 15.07 12.47
N MET A 312 24.92 15.99 12.33
CA MET A 312 24.67 17.43 12.25
C MET A 312 25.22 17.95 10.93
N MET A 313 24.52 18.92 10.35
CA MET A 313 24.98 19.61 9.15
C MET A 313 25.25 21.07 9.51
N PHE A 314 26.41 21.55 9.09
CA PHE A 314 26.87 22.92 9.27
C PHE A 314 27.15 23.59 7.93
N THR A 315 27.23 24.91 7.94
CA THR A 315 27.56 25.69 6.76
C THR A 315 28.96 25.30 6.23
N ASP A 316 29.96 25.28 7.10
CA ASP A 316 31.32 24.85 6.81
C ASP A 316 32.05 24.39 8.09
N ASN A 317 33.33 24.02 7.96
CA ASN A 317 34.12 23.50 9.08
C ASN A 317 34.58 24.57 10.09
N ALA A 318 34.43 25.86 9.77
CA ALA A 318 34.74 26.96 10.68
C ALA A 318 33.53 27.32 11.58
N CYS A 319 32.32 27.08 11.08
CA CYS A 319 31.04 27.37 11.74
C CYS A 319 30.43 26.09 12.34
N VAL A 320 30.85 25.67 13.55
CA VAL A 320 30.41 24.39 14.14
C VAL A 320 30.00 24.47 15.62
N GLN A 321 29.82 25.67 16.16
CA GLN A 321 29.66 25.87 17.60
C GLN A 321 28.24 26.28 18.01
N ASN A 322 27.50 26.95 17.14
CA ASN A 322 26.20 27.53 17.48
C ASN A 322 25.08 26.97 16.61
N SER A 323 23.83 27.08 17.10
CA SER A 323 22.66 26.71 16.30
C SER A 323 22.64 27.48 14.98
N GLU A 324 22.94 28.77 14.97
CA GLU A 324 22.96 29.63 13.77
C GLU A 324 23.87 29.11 12.64
N ASP A 325 24.86 28.29 12.97
CA ASP A 325 25.78 27.70 12.01
C ASP A 325 25.18 26.48 11.27
N ARG A 326 24.10 25.89 11.81
CA ARG A 326 23.48 24.67 11.32
C ARG A 326 22.67 24.88 10.06
N VAL A 327 22.67 23.86 9.22
CA VAL A 327 21.90 23.83 7.97
C VAL A 327 20.91 22.68 8.05
N ALA A 328 19.63 22.98 7.78
CA ALA A 328 18.63 21.92 7.62
C ALA A 328 18.82 21.27 6.25
N ALA A 329 19.23 20.01 6.23
CA ALA A 329 19.55 19.28 5.01
C ALA A 329 18.98 17.87 5.04
N ASN A 330 18.46 17.41 3.90
CA ASN A 330 18.03 16.04 3.73
C ASN A 330 19.26 15.15 3.49
N LEU A 331 19.27 13.98 4.13
CA LEU A 331 20.29 12.97 3.94
C LEU A 331 19.71 11.56 4.03
N ASP A 332 20.44 10.61 3.46
CA ASP A 332 20.13 9.19 3.47
C ASP A 332 21.36 8.39 3.92
N ILE A 333 21.14 7.29 4.64
CA ILE A 333 22.19 6.40 5.14
C ILE A 333 22.05 5.04 4.48
N PHE A 334 23.17 4.51 3.99
CA PHE A 334 23.24 3.22 3.32
C PHE A 334 24.22 2.27 4.00
N CYS A 335 23.88 0.98 4.00
CA CYS A 335 24.81 -0.12 4.22
C CYS A 335 24.92 -0.91 2.92
N GLY A 336 26.03 -0.75 2.20
CA GLY A 336 26.16 -1.23 0.83
C GLY A 336 25.10 -0.60 -0.09
N LYS A 337 24.18 -1.41 -0.61
CA LYS A 337 23.07 -0.95 -1.47
C LYS A 337 21.76 -0.70 -0.71
N LEU A 338 21.65 -1.17 0.53
CA LEU A 338 20.43 -1.07 1.31
C LEU A 338 20.39 0.28 2.02
N GLN A 339 19.28 1.00 1.87
CA GLN A 339 19.03 2.21 2.63
C GLN A 339 18.57 1.82 4.03
N MET A 340 19.27 2.34 5.05
CA MET A 340 19.03 2.06 6.46
C MET A 340 18.17 3.13 7.13
N GLY A 341 18.12 4.32 6.55
CA GLY A 341 17.37 5.45 7.06
C GLY A 341 17.53 6.68 6.19
N GLY A 342 16.66 7.66 6.41
CA GLY A 342 16.79 9.01 5.86
C GLY A 342 16.19 10.02 6.82
N GLY A 343 16.43 11.30 6.60
CA GLY A 343 15.84 12.35 7.43
C GLY A 343 16.41 13.73 7.15
N ARG A 344 15.93 14.70 7.92
CA ARG A 344 16.36 16.10 7.83
C ARG A 344 17.13 16.52 9.08
N THR A 345 18.32 17.08 8.91
CA THR A 345 19.08 17.67 10.03
C THR A 345 18.40 18.93 10.55
N ALA A 346 18.62 19.23 11.83
CA ALA A 346 18.15 20.47 12.44
C ALA A 346 18.82 21.70 11.81
N GLY A 347 18.05 22.81 11.75
CA GLY A 347 18.49 24.09 11.20
C GLY A 347 18.88 25.11 12.27
N PRO A 348 18.95 26.40 11.88
CA PRO A 348 19.53 27.43 12.73
C PRO A 348 18.66 27.85 13.92
N THR A 349 17.35 27.55 13.88
CA THR A 349 16.39 27.97 14.90
C THR A 349 16.10 26.90 15.96
N GLN A 350 16.53 25.67 15.74
CA GLN A 350 16.34 24.58 16.69
C GLN A 350 17.42 24.58 17.79
N ASP A 351 17.23 23.77 18.84
CA ASP A 351 18.21 23.56 19.92
C ASP A 351 19.40 22.69 19.46
N MET A 352 20.61 22.89 19.98
CA MET A 352 21.81 22.11 19.60
C MET A 352 21.73 20.63 19.97
N ASN A 353 20.87 20.25 20.92
CA ASN A 353 20.64 18.85 21.28
C ASN A 353 19.65 18.15 20.33
N ASP A 354 18.93 18.91 19.49
CA ASP A 354 18.11 18.36 18.41
C ASP A 354 19.04 17.87 17.29
N VAL A 355 19.40 16.59 17.36
CA VAL A 355 20.35 15.94 16.44
C VAL A 355 19.69 14.74 15.78
N LEU A 356 19.73 14.72 14.45
CA LEU A 356 19.26 13.59 13.67
C LEU A 356 20.06 12.34 14.06
N THR A 357 19.37 11.32 14.57
CA THR A 357 20.02 10.16 15.18
C THR A 357 19.47 8.88 14.57
N PHE A 358 20.36 7.97 14.20
CA PHE A 358 20.05 6.65 13.69
C PHE A 358 20.68 5.59 14.58
N MET A 359 19.88 4.61 15.02
CA MET A 359 20.37 3.44 15.73
C MET A 359 20.79 2.39 14.70
N LEU A 360 22.09 2.11 14.61
CA LEU A 360 22.67 1.29 13.55
C LEU A 360 23.56 0.20 14.14
N GLU A 361 23.67 -0.94 13.46
CA GLU A 361 24.53 -2.05 13.88
C GLU A 361 26.00 -1.62 14.03
N LYS A 362 26.64 -2.13 15.07
CA LYS A 362 28.06 -1.96 15.34
C LYS A 362 28.91 -2.74 14.33
N ASN A 363 30.17 -2.34 14.21
CA ASN A 363 31.18 -3.02 13.40
C ASN A 363 30.88 -3.03 11.90
N GLN A 364 30.02 -2.12 11.45
CA GLN A 364 29.67 -1.90 10.04
C GLN A 364 30.21 -0.56 9.54
N THR A 365 30.31 -0.44 8.21
CA THR A 365 30.56 0.83 7.53
C THR A 365 29.28 1.30 6.85
N TYR A 366 28.94 2.56 7.07
CA TYR A 366 27.79 3.21 6.46
C TYR A 366 28.24 4.35 5.55
N THR A 367 27.45 4.61 4.52
CA THR A 367 27.63 5.75 3.63
C THR A 367 26.48 6.73 3.84
N VAL A 368 26.80 7.95 4.24
CA VAL A 368 25.84 9.06 4.34
C VAL A 368 25.88 9.85 3.03
N LYS A 369 24.72 9.99 2.39
CA LYS A 369 24.57 10.72 1.12
C LYS A 369 23.70 11.96 1.32
N TYR A 370 24.14 13.09 0.77
CA TYR A 370 23.39 14.35 0.80
C TYR A 370 23.76 15.22 -0.40
N ALA A 371 22.88 16.14 -0.79
CA ALA A 371 23.20 17.15 -1.81
C ALA A 371 23.82 18.38 -1.14
N ASN A 372 24.93 18.88 -1.68
CA ASN A 372 25.56 20.12 -1.21
C ASN A 372 24.84 21.37 -1.77
N GLU A 373 25.33 22.57 -1.45
CA GLU A 373 24.70 23.84 -1.90
C GLU A 373 24.57 23.97 -3.42
N ALA A 374 25.46 23.31 -4.18
CA ALA A 374 25.45 23.29 -5.65
C ALA A 374 24.54 22.18 -6.23
N GLY A 375 23.79 21.45 -5.38
CA GLY A 375 22.99 20.31 -5.77
C GLY A 375 23.80 19.07 -6.15
N LYS A 376 25.12 19.06 -5.89
CA LYS A 376 25.99 17.92 -6.17
C LYS A 376 25.92 16.93 -5.01
N MET A 377 25.68 15.66 -5.33
CA MET A 377 25.71 14.58 -4.34
C MET A 377 27.10 14.44 -3.72
N LYS A 378 27.14 14.42 -2.39
CA LYS A 378 28.28 14.11 -1.54
C LYS A 378 28.03 12.77 -0.86
N GLU A 379 29.11 12.03 -0.64
CA GLU A 379 29.10 10.76 0.08
C GLU A 379 30.17 10.81 1.16
N VAL A 380 29.82 10.42 2.39
CA VAL A 380 30.73 10.36 3.52
C VAL A 380 30.62 8.99 4.16
N GLU A 381 31.74 8.28 4.25
CA GLU A 381 31.79 7.00 4.94
C GLU A 381 32.00 7.20 6.44
N VAL A 382 31.26 6.44 7.23
CA VAL A 382 31.38 6.39 8.69
C VAL A 382 31.42 4.95 9.14
N LYS A 383 32.47 4.60 9.90
CA LYS A 383 32.61 3.29 10.52
C LYS A 383 32.09 3.36 11.95
N LEU A 384 31.13 2.50 12.28
CA LEU A 384 30.60 2.40 13.63
C LEU A 384 31.32 1.29 14.40
N GLY A 385 31.85 1.64 15.57
CA GLY A 385 32.44 0.71 16.53
C GLY A 385 31.52 0.55 17.74
N GLU A 386 32.08 0.40 18.93
CA GLU A 386 31.30 0.19 20.16
C GLU A 386 30.68 1.47 20.73
N GLN A 387 31.16 2.65 20.34
CA GLN A 387 30.79 3.94 20.93
C GLN A 387 29.95 4.79 19.97
N PRO A 388 29.00 5.60 20.49
CA PRO A 388 28.29 6.62 19.73
C PRO A 388 29.23 7.44 18.85
N VAL A 389 28.80 7.73 17.62
CA VAL A 389 29.56 8.57 16.69
C VAL A 389 28.77 9.84 16.42
N GLU A 390 29.43 10.99 16.60
CA GLU A 390 28.93 12.28 16.12
C GLU A 390 29.59 12.60 14.77
N LEU A 391 28.78 12.70 13.72
CA LEU A 391 29.21 13.05 12.38
C LEU A 391 28.78 14.50 12.08
N LYS A 392 29.77 15.37 11.86
CA LYS A 392 29.56 16.72 11.37
C LYS A 392 29.77 16.74 9.87
N LEU A 393 28.73 17.15 9.14
CA LEU A 393 28.73 17.34 7.70
C LEU A 393 28.74 18.82 7.36
N TYR A 394 29.15 19.13 6.13
CA TYR A 394 29.34 20.50 5.67
C TYR A 394 28.64 20.71 4.33
N MET A 395 27.91 21.83 4.23
CA MET A 395 27.12 22.16 3.06
C MET A 395 27.94 22.75 1.91
N LYS A 396 29.03 23.47 2.21
CA LYS A 396 29.98 24.01 1.21
C LYS A 396 30.93 22.95 0.64
#